data_AF-A0A392PYM6-F1
#
_entry.id   AF-A0A392PYM6-F1
#
_cell.length_a   1.000
_cell.length_b   1.000
_cell.length_c   1.000
_cell.angle_alpha   90.00
_cell.angle_beta   90.00
_cell.angle_gamma   90.00
#
_symmetry.space_group_name_H-M   'P 1'
#
loop_
_entity.id
_entity.type
_entity.pdbx_description
1 polymer ?
#
loop_
_entity_poly.entity_id
_entity_poly.type
_entity_poly.pdbx_seq_one_letter_code
_entity_poly.pdbx_strand_id
1 'polypeptide(L)'
;AVVEVTCKAGSKIIKAYGKTKINGKYSITVEDFDYVKYGATVCKAALYAPPKGSPFNIPTKLNEGTKLYLKSKDKYEVVLKAKPFAYASKKHFKECDKPKPSPTPYYYKSPPPPSPVYKYNSPPPPVHYYSPPYYYKSPPPPVKSPPTPYYYKSPPPPSPVYKYNSPPPPVHYYSPPYY
;
A
#
# COMPACT_ATOMS: atom_id res chain seq x y z
N ALA A 1 12.68 -8.67 8.31
CA ALA A 1 13.63 -7.55 8.21
C ALA A 1 13.19 -6.44 9.15
N VAL A 2 14.08 -5.49 9.43
CA VAL A 2 13.79 -4.26 10.16
C VAL A 2 13.96 -3.09 9.22
N VAL A 3 12.99 -2.19 9.20
CA VAL A 3 13.02 -0.93 8.44
C VAL A 3 13.16 0.21 9.44
N GLU A 4 14.05 1.16 9.14
CA GLU A 4 14.22 2.42 9.86
C GLU A 4 13.57 3.55 9.06
N VAL A 5 12.80 4.39 9.74
CA VAL A 5 12.33 5.67 9.23
C VAL A 5 13.09 6.76 9.98
N THR A 6 13.71 7.67 9.25
CA THR A 6 14.40 8.84 9.81
C THR A 6 13.76 10.11 9.26
N CYS A 7 13.29 10.99 10.14
CA CYS A 7 12.70 12.28 9.81
C CYS A 7 13.53 13.43 10.37
N LYS A 8 13.87 14.41 9.53
CA LYS A 8 14.59 15.62 9.96
C LYS A 8 13.61 16.78 10.19
N ALA A 9 13.22 17.01 11.43
CA ALA A 9 12.27 18.04 11.84
C ALA A 9 13.01 19.27 12.38
N GLY A 10 13.42 20.18 11.49
CA GLY A 10 14.30 21.29 11.85
C GLY A 10 15.68 20.79 12.30
N SER A 11 16.08 21.09 13.54
CA SER A 11 17.31 20.58 14.15
C SER A 11 17.18 19.18 14.77
N LYS A 12 15.94 18.68 14.95
CA LYS A 12 15.70 17.37 15.56
C LYS A 12 15.73 16.26 14.50
N ILE A 13 16.31 15.12 14.87
CA ILE A 13 16.27 13.89 14.08
C ILE A 13 15.42 12.87 14.83
N ILE A 14 14.30 12.49 14.25
CA ILE A 14 13.38 11.48 14.79
C ILE A 14 13.65 10.17 14.07
N LYS A 15 13.76 9.08 14.81
CA LYS A 15 13.97 7.73 14.28
C LYS A 15 12.90 6.78 14.79
N ALA A 16 12.36 5.97 13.89
CA ALA A 16 11.40 4.92 14.22
C ALA A 16 11.79 3.62 13.52
N TYR A 17 11.56 2.49 14.18
CA TYR A 17 11.91 1.17 13.67
C TYR A 17 10.67 0.27 13.62
N GLY A 18 10.56 -0.55 12.57
CA GLY A 18 9.52 -1.57 12.49
C GLY A 18 9.99 -2.87 11.87
N LYS A 19 9.44 -3.96 12.38
CA LYS A 19 9.65 -5.30 11.82
C LYS A 19 8.66 -5.56 10.69
N THR A 20 9.16 -6.13 9.60
CA THR A 20 8.32 -6.62 8.51
C THR A 20 7.57 -7.89 8.94
N LYS A 21 6.32 -8.03 8.50
CA LYS A 21 5.54 -9.28 8.55
C LYS A 21 6.14 -10.34 7.62
N ILE A 22 5.64 -11.58 7.71
CA ILE A 22 6.09 -12.70 6.87
C ILE A 22 5.95 -12.43 5.37
N ASN A 23 4.95 -11.66 4.96
CA ASN A 23 4.72 -11.25 3.57
C ASN A 23 5.48 -9.98 3.17
N GLY A 24 6.46 -9.53 3.95
CA GLY A 24 7.26 -8.34 3.69
C GLY A 24 6.57 -7.00 3.94
N LYS A 25 5.27 -6.97 4.27
CA LYS A 25 4.56 -5.73 4.63
C LYS A 25 5.02 -5.22 5.99
N TYR A 26 5.07 -3.89 6.16
CA TYR A 26 5.39 -3.23 7.42
C TYR A 26 4.50 -2.00 7.61
N SER A 27 4.34 -1.59 8.87
CA SER A 27 3.74 -0.32 9.27
C SER A 27 4.57 0.21 10.43
N ILE A 28 4.91 1.50 10.40
CA ILE A 28 5.78 2.14 11.38
C ILE A 28 5.11 3.45 11.79
N THR A 29 4.81 3.57 13.08
CA THR A 29 4.37 4.84 13.67
C THR A 29 5.59 5.69 13.94
N VAL A 30 5.57 6.95 13.51
CA VAL A 30 6.60 7.94 13.82
C VAL A 30 6.04 8.85 14.90
N GLU A 31 6.36 8.54 16.15
CA GLU A 31 5.92 9.33 17.31
C GLU A 31 6.56 10.73 17.27
N ASP A 32 5.87 11.72 17.85
CA ASP A 32 6.31 13.12 17.96
C ASP A 32 6.68 13.84 16.65
N PHE A 33 6.21 13.33 15.51
CA PHE A 33 6.42 13.97 14.21
C PHE A 33 5.21 14.83 13.78
N ASP A 34 5.42 16.15 13.76
CA ASP A 34 4.43 17.09 13.26
C ASP A 34 4.41 17.10 11.71
N TYR A 35 3.54 16.27 11.15
CA TYR A 35 3.36 16.18 9.70
C TYR A 35 2.86 17.49 9.08
N VAL A 36 2.01 18.24 9.78
CA VAL A 36 1.40 19.48 9.23
C VAL A 36 2.48 20.52 8.99
N LYS A 37 3.44 20.60 9.92
CA LYS A 37 4.56 21.54 9.83
C LYS A 37 5.64 21.12 8.84
N TYR A 38 6.03 19.85 8.82
CA TYR A 38 7.23 19.40 8.09
C TYR A 38 6.95 18.60 6.80
N GLY A 39 5.79 17.98 6.67
CA GLY A 39 5.42 17.15 5.53
C GLY A 39 6.23 15.86 5.35
N ALA A 40 5.95 15.09 4.30
CA ALA A 40 6.58 13.77 4.08
C ALA A 40 8.04 13.81 3.60
N THR A 41 8.46 14.92 2.98
CA THR A 41 9.73 15.01 2.23
C THR A 41 10.97 15.01 3.12
N VAL A 42 10.80 15.37 4.39
CA VAL A 42 11.87 15.35 5.40
C VAL A 42 12.12 13.96 5.98
N CYS A 43 11.25 12.99 5.67
CA CYS A 43 11.36 11.61 6.11
C CYS A 43 11.93 10.72 5.01
N LYS A 44 12.81 9.82 5.41
CA LYS A 44 13.38 8.76 4.58
C LYS A 44 13.21 7.42 5.26
N ALA A 45 13.01 6.37 4.46
CA ALA A 45 13.00 5.00 4.95
C ALA A 45 14.17 4.21 4.34
N ALA A 46 14.75 3.31 5.13
CA ALA A 46 15.84 2.44 4.72
C ALA A 46 15.75 1.09 5.43
N LEU A 47 16.39 0.07 4.83
CA LEU A 47 16.59 -1.21 5.49
C LEU A 47 17.63 -1.05 6.60
N TYR A 48 17.28 -1.48 7.81
CA TYR A 48 18.16 -1.43 8.98
C TYR A 48 18.82 -2.77 9.25
N ALA A 49 18.03 -3.85 9.26
CA ALA A 49 18.54 -5.20 9.52
C ALA A 49 17.84 -6.28 8.68
N PRO A 50 18.57 -7.29 8.19
CA PRO A 50 18.00 -8.38 7.43
C PRO A 50 17.12 -9.28 8.31
N PRO A 51 16.25 -10.13 7.72
CA PRO A 51 15.55 -11.15 8.48
C PRO A 51 16.57 -12.13 9.11
N LYS A 52 16.42 -12.42 10.40
CA LYS A 52 17.30 -13.36 11.11
C LYS A 52 17.26 -14.73 10.42
N GLY A 53 18.43 -15.33 10.20
CA GLY A 53 18.58 -16.64 9.57
C GLY A 53 18.29 -16.70 8.07
N SER A 54 17.96 -15.57 7.42
CA SER A 54 17.71 -15.55 5.98
C SER A 54 19.02 -15.58 5.17
N PRO A 55 19.08 -16.31 4.05
CA PRO A 55 20.20 -16.22 3.11
C PRO A 55 20.23 -14.88 2.35
N PHE A 56 19.13 -14.10 2.38
CA PHE A 56 19.04 -12.77 1.79
C PHE A 56 19.40 -11.70 2.82
N ASN A 57 20.69 -11.41 2.94
CA ASN A 57 21.21 -10.48 3.94
C ASN A 57 22.16 -9.41 3.39
N ILE A 58 22.39 -9.36 2.07
CA ILE A 58 23.22 -8.32 1.45
C ILE A 58 22.35 -7.09 1.16
N PRO A 59 22.67 -5.91 1.70
CA PRO A 59 21.92 -4.70 1.38
C PRO A 59 22.04 -4.38 -0.11
N THR A 60 20.93 -4.02 -0.74
CA THR A 60 20.93 -3.53 -2.13
C THR A 60 20.81 -2.01 -2.15
N LYS A 61 21.32 -1.37 -3.21
CA LYS A 61 21.11 0.06 -3.47
C LYS A 61 19.66 0.40 -3.87
N LEU A 62 18.77 -0.60 -3.92
CA LEU A 62 17.39 -0.42 -4.35
C LEU A 62 16.62 0.41 -3.32
N ASN A 63 16.27 1.64 -3.72
CA ASN A 63 15.47 2.57 -2.93
C ASN A 63 16.08 2.91 -1.56
N GLU A 64 17.40 2.82 -1.41
CA GLU A 64 18.12 3.20 -0.19
C GLU A 64 17.83 4.67 0.18
N GLY A 65 17.37 4.89 1.42
CA GLY A 65 17.01 6.24 1.90
C GLY A 65 15.89 6.90 1.07
N THR A 66 14.97 6.11 0.51
CA THR A 66 13.87 6.62 -0.31
C THR A 66 13.03 7.63 0.48
N LYS A 67 12.64 8.71 -0.20
CA LYS A 67 11.63 9.64 0.30
C LYS A 67 10.30 8.91 0.46
N LEU A 68 9.54 9.35 1.44
CA LEU A 68 8.17 8.89 1.65
C LEU A 68 7.20 9.72 0.82
N TYR A 69 6.15 9.09 0.32
CA TYR A 69 5.09 9.74 -0.44
C TYR A 69 3.75 9.58 0.25
N LEU A 70 2.88 10.59 0.11
CA LEU A 70 1.55 10.56 0.68
C LEU A 70 0.71 9.47 -0.01
N LYS A 71 0.14 8.57 0.79
CA LYS A 71 -0.77 7.53 0.30
C LYS A 71 -2.22 7.89 0.61
N SER A 72 -2.49 8.30 1.83
CA SER A 72 -3.80 8.78 2.25
C SER A 72 -3.66 9.78 3.40
N LYS A 73 -4.63 10.67 3.51
CA LYS A 73 -4.75 11.66 4.59
C LYS A 73 -6.21 11.82 4.92
N ASP A 74 -6.54 11.68 6.19
CA ASP A 74 -7.82 12.12 6.74
C ASP A 74 -7.58 13.08 7.92
N LYS A 75 -8.62 13.36 8.71
CA LYS A 75 -8.55 14.31 9.83
C LYS A 75 -7.65 13.81 10.97
N TYR A 76 -7.48 12.50 11.11
CA TYR A 76 -6.81 11.88 12.25
C TYR A 76 -5.52 11.15 11.85
N GLU A 77 -5.45 10.63 10.62
CA GLU A 77 -4.36 9.78 10.17
C GLU A 77 -3.74 10.27 8.86
N VAL A 78 -2.41 10.22 8.82
CA VAL A 78 -1.63 10.41 7.60
C VAL A 78 -0.85 9.14 7.33
N VAL A 79 -1.13 8.48 6.22
CA VAL A 79 -0.41 7.28 5.80
C VAL A 79 0.57 7.65 4.71
N LEU A 80 1.84 7.42 5.00
CA LEU A 80 2.92 7.54 4.03
C LEU A 80 3.35 6.17 3.52
N LYS A 81 3.86 6.14 2.30
CA LYS A 81 4.37 4.92 1.67
C LYS A 81 5.79 5.15 1.18
N ALA A 82 6.62 4.12 1.29
CA ALA A 82 7.95 4.09 0.72
C ALA A 82 7.95 3.19 -0.53
N LYS A 83 8.95 3.38 -1.40
CA LYS A 83 9.25 2.40 -2.45
C LYS A 83 9.71 1.07 -1.82
N PRO A 84 9.54 -0.07 -2.50
CA PRO A 84 9.95 -1.36 -1.97
C PRO A 84 11.47 -1.45 -1.80
N PHE A 85 11.92 -2.15 -0.76
CA PHE A 85 13.33 -2.41 -0.49
C PHE A 85 13.64 -3.89 -0.69
N ALA A 86 14.91 -4.23 -0.94
CA ALA A 86 15.33 -5.61 -1.08
C ALA A 86 16.69 -5.87 -0.41
N TYR A 87 16.81 -7.07 0.17
CA TYR A 87 18.10 -7.70 0.44
C TYR A 87 18.39 -8.70 -0.67
N ALA A 88 19.65 -8.79 -1.09
CA ALA A 88 20.15 -9.80 -2.00
C ALA A 88 20.76 -10.99 -1.25
N SER A 89 20.87 -12.12 -1.94
CA SER A 89 21.55 -13.32 -1.45
C SER A 89 23.00 -13.35 -1.90
N LYS A 90 23.87 -13.94 -1.08
CA LYS A 90 25.25 -14.28 -1.46
C LYS A 90 25.32 -15.41 -2.48
N LYS A 91 24.36 -16.34 -2.44
CA LYS A 91 24.28 -17.45 -3.39
C LYS A 91 23.56 -16.97 -4.66
N HIS A 92 24.20 -17.21 -5.79
CA HIS A 92 23.54 -17.11 -7.10
C HIS A 92 22.45 -18.19 -7.17
N PHE A 93 21.21 -17.78 -7.40
CA PHE A 93 20.14 -18.71 -7.74
C PHE A 93 20.13 -18.86 -9.27
N LYS A 94 20.05 -20.10 -9.77
CA LYS A 94 20.03 -20.41 -11.21
C LYS A 94 18.90 -19.71 -11.97
N GLU A 95 17.86 -19.28 -11.27
CA GLU A 95 16.69 -18.58 -11.81
C GLU A 95 16.90 -17.06 -12.00
N CYS A 96 18.09 -16.54 -11.68
CA CYS A 96 18.43 -15.14 -11.89
C CYS A 96 19.07 -14.86 -13.27
N ASP A 97 19.06 -15.83 -14.19
CA ASP A 97 19.45 -15.57 -15.57
C ASP A 97 18.49 -14.55 -16.17
N LYS A 98 19.03 -13.36 -16.47
CA LYS A 98 18.30 -12.27 -17.11
C LYS A 98 17.62 -12.88 -18.34
N PRO A 99 16.27 -12.83 -18.47
CA PRO A 99 15.62 -13.39 -19.64
C PRO A 99 16.31 -12.80 -20.86
N LYS A 100 16.84 -13.70 -21.71
CA LYS A 100 17.58 -13.33 -22.91
C LYS A 100 16.72 -12.29 -23.62
N PRO A 101 17.24 -11.08 -23.93
CA PRO A 101 16.43 -10.05 -24.55
C PRO A 101 15.76 -10.69 -25.76
N SER A 102 14.42 -10.68 -25.79
CA SER A 102 13.68 -11.09 -26.98
C SER A 102 14.27 -10.27 -28.13
N PRO A 103 14.66 -10.88 -29.26
CA PRO A 103 15.22 -10.14 -30.37
C PRO A 103 14.27 -8.99 -30.70
N THR A 104 14.75 -7.76 -30.58
CA THR A 104 13.98 -6.60 -31.00
C THR A 104 13.60 -6.83 -32.45
N PRO A 105 12.31 -6.68 -32.84
CA PRO A 105 11.94 -6.81 -34.24
C PRO A 105 12.84 -5.88 -35.04
N TYR A 106 13.52 -6.43 -36.05
CA TYR A 106 14.48 -5.71 -36.86
C TYR A 106 13.73 -4.58 -37.57
N TYR A 107 13.84 -3.36 -37.03
CA TYR A 107 13.26 -2.17 -37.65
C TYR A 107 14.12 -1.85 -38.88
N TYR A 108 13.70 -2.38 -40.03
CA TYR A 108 14.29 -2.04 -41.32
C TYR A 108 14.06 -0.56 -41.57
N LYS A 109 15.15 0.23 -41.50
CA LYS A 109 15.15 1.70 -41.63
C LYS A 109 15.12 2.20 -43.07
N SER A 110 14.78 1.33 -44.03
CA SER A 110 14.58 1.82 -45.39
C SER A 110 13.19 2.43 -45.51
N PRO A 111 13.07 3.63 -46.07
CA PRO A 111 11.76 4.15 -46.44
C PRO A 111 11.08 3.12 -47.36
N PRO A 112 9.76 2.92 -47.25
CA PRO A 112 9.04 2.07 -48.17
C PRO A 112 9.33 2.54 -49.61
N PRO A 113 9.57 1.61 -50.55
CA PRO A 113 9.75 1.98 -51.95
C PRO A 113 8.56 2.84 -52.40
N PRO A 114 8.78 3.85 -53.27
CA PRO A 114 7.71 4.71 -53.71
C PRO A 114 6.60 3.86 -54.33
N SER A 115 5.38 4.03 -53.83
CA SER A 115 4.22 3.35 -54.36
C SER A 115 4.09 3.68 -55.85
N PRO A 116 3.97 2.69 -56.75
CA PRO A 116 3.71 2.97 -58.15
C PRO A 116 2.40 3.75 -58.24
N VAL A 117 2.44 4.94 -58.85
CA VAL A 117 1.24 5.74 -59.10
C VAL A 117 0.47 5.07 -60.23
N TYR A 118 -0.41 4.14 -59.88
CA TYR A 118 -1.38 3.60 -60.83
C TYR A 118 -2.44 4.67 -61.08
N LYS A 119 -2.40 5.31 -62.26
CA LYS A 119 -3.51 6.14 -62.74
C LYS A 119 -4.64 5.23 -63.18
N TYR A 120 -5.48 4.87 -62.23
CA TYR A 120 -6.71 4.14 -62.49
C TYR A 120 -7.82 5.15 -62.88
N ASN A 121 -8.03 5.33 -64.18
CA ASN A 121 -9.17 6.09 -64.69
C ASN A 121 -10.43 5.20 -64.58
N SER A 122 -11.04 5.15 -63.40
CA SER A 122 -12.34 4.52 -63.23
C SER A 122 -13.47 5.52 -63.44
N PRO A 123 -14.57 5.13 -64.10
CA PRO A 123 -15.79 5.94 -64.09
C PRO A 123 -16.31 6.10 -62.65
N PRO A 124 -17.02 7.19 -62.33
CA PRO A 124 -17.55 7.41 -60.99
C PRO A 124 -18.50 6.28 -60.56
N PRO A 125 -18.42 5.82 -59.31
CA PRO A 125 -19.28 4.74 -58.82
C PRO A 125 -20.75 5.19 -58.79
N PRO A 126 -21.70 4.25 -58.97
CA PRO A 126 -23.12 4.54 -58.88
C PRO A 126 -23.48 5.02 -57.47
N VAL A 127 -24.34 6.04 -57.41
CA VAL A 127 -24.78 6.65 -56.14
C VAL A 127 -25.80 5.71 -55.48
N HIS A 128 -25.43 5.11 -54.36
CA HIS A 128 -26.38 4.34 -53.54
C HIS A 128 -27.15 5.27 -52.62
N TYR A 129 -28.48 5.26 -52.74
CA TYR A 129 -29.39 5.93 -51.81
C TYR A 129 -29.46 5.10 -50.53
N TYR A 130 -28.78 5.53 -49.46
CA TYR A 130 -28.90 4.92 -48.15
C TYR A 130 -30.18 5.43 -47.47
N SER A 131 -31.10 4.52 -47.14
CA SER A 131 -32.26 4.83 -46.29
C SER A 131 -31.80 5.36 -44.93
N PRO A 132 -32.55 6.28 -44.30
CA PRO A 132 -32.16 6.88 -43.03
C PRO A 132 -32.09 5.81 -41.93
N PRO A 133 -31.12 5.92 -40.99
CA PRO A 133 -30.97 4.95 -39.91
C PRO A 133 -32.20 4.97 -39.00
N TYR A 134 -32.79 3.79 -38.80
CA TYR A 134 -33.87 3.59 -37.83
C TYR A 134 -33.29 3.67 -36.41
N TYR A 135 -33.59 4.76 -35.70
CA TYR A 135 -33.20 4.92 -34.30
C TYR A 135 -34.18 4.19 -33.38
N TYR A 136 -33.82 2.98 -32.96
CA TYR A 136 -34.51 2.31 -31.87
C TYR A 136 -34.13 2.96 -30.54
N LYS A 137 -35.03 3.77 -29.97
CA LYS A 137 -34.87 4.28 -28.59
C LYS A 137 -35.17 3.15 -27.61
N SER A 138 -34.13 2.61 -26.99
CA SER A 138 -34.29 1.68 -25.87
C SER A 138 -34.93 2.41 -24.69
N PRO A 139 -35.90 1.79 -24.00
CA PRO A 139 -36.46 2.35 -22.78
C PRO A 139 -35.37 2.44 -21.68
N PRO A 140 -35.50 3.39 -20.74
CA PRO A 140 -34.57 3.50 -19.62
C PRO A 140 -34.58 2.23 -18.76
N PRO A 141 -33.42 1.82 -18.22
CA PRO A 141 -33.34 0.64 -17.38
C PRO A 141 -34.15 0.82 -16.08
N PRO A 142 -34.72 -0.27 -15.51
CA PRO A 142 -35.48 -0.22 -14.29
C PRO A 142 -34.60 0.26 -13.12
N VAL A 143 -35.11 1.24 -12.38
CA VAL A 143 -34.45 1.75 -11.17
C VAL A 143 -34.55 0.68 -10.08
N LYS A 144 -33.39 0.14 -9.65
CA LYS A 144 -33.35 -0.74 -8.49
C LYS A 144 -33.55 0.09 -7.23
N SER A 145 -34.62 -0.20 -6.49
CA SER A 145 -34.81 0.36 -5.15
C SER A 145 -33.66 -0.06 -4.23
N PRO A 146 -33.15 0.84 -3.38
CA PRO A 146 -32.15 0.46 -2.39
C PRO A 146 -32.75 -0.57 -1.41
N PRO A 147 -31.97 -1.56 -0.96
CA PRO A 147 -32.43 -2.51 0.05
C PRO A 147 -32.78 -1.77 1.35
N THR A 148 -33.85 -2.21 2.01
CA THR A 148 -34.25 -1.68 3.31
C THR A 148 -33.16 -1.96 4.36
N PRO A 149 -32.90 -1.03 5.29
CA PRO A 149 -31.90 -1.23 6.32
C PRO A 149 -32.34 -2.36 7.26
N TYR A 150 -31.53 -3.42 7.33
CA TYR A 150 -31.73 -4.51 8.28
C TYR A 150 -31.39 -4.03 9.69
N TYR A 151 -32.42 -3.74 10.50
CA TYR A 151 -32.25 -3.39 11.91
C TYR A 151 -32.05 -4.67 12.73
N TYR A 152 -30.79 -5.04 12.98
CA TYR A 152 -30.47 -6.06 13.96
C TYR A 152 -30.59 -5.46 15.37
N LYS A 153 -31.66 -5.82 16.09
CA LYS A 153 -31.83 -5.47 17.51
C LYS A 153 -30.99 -6.43 18.34
N SER A 154 -29.75 -6.01 18.64
CA SER A 154 -28.95 -6.70 19.66
C SER A 154 -29.64 -6.55 21.02
N PRO A 155 -29.80 -7.65 21.79
CA PRO A 155 -30.24 -7.54 23.17
C PRO A 155 -29.21 -6.75 23.98
N PRO A 156 -29.63 -6.03 25.03
CA PRO A 156 -28.71 -5.32 25.91
C PRO A 156 -27.70 -6.29 26.55
N PRO A 157 -26.43 -5.88 26.71
CA PRO A 157 -25.42 -6.72 27.34
C PRO A 157 -25.78 -7.01 28.81
N PRO A 158 -25.45 -8.20 29.34
CA PRO A 158 -25.72 -8.54 30.72
C PRO A 158 -24.94 -7.62 31.67
N SER A 159 -25.60 -7.19 32.74
CA SER A 159 -24.98 -6.39 33.80
C SER A 159 -23.83 -7.16 34.45
N PRO A 160 -22.64 -6.55 34.65
CA PRO A 160 -21.54 -7.19 35.33
C PRO A 160 -21.89 -7.45 36.80
N VAL A 161 -21.79 -8.71 37.23
CA VAL A 161 -21.88 -9.10 38.64
C VAL A 161 -20.48 -8.97 39.25
N TYR A 162 -20.25 -7.88 39.97
CA TYR A 162 -19.02 -7.71 40.74
C TYR A 162 -19.10 -8.59 42.00
N LYS A 163 -18.51 -9.80 41.97
CA LYS A 163 -18.23 -10.55 43.19
C LYS A 163 -17.00 -9.96 43.86
N TYR A 164 -17.24 -9.03 44.79
CA TYR A 164 -16.20 -8.51 45.67
C TYR A 164 -15.95 -9.50 46.81
N ASN A 165 -14.95 -10.38 46.64
CA ASN A 165 -14.47 -11.23 47.73
C ASN A 165 -13.40 -10.46 48.51
N SER A 166 -13.83 -9.66 49.49
CA SER A 166 -12.90 -9.07 50.46
C SER A 166 -12.57 -10.09 51.54
N PRO A 167 -11.29 -10.39 51.80
CA PRO A 167 -10.92 -11.17 52.98
C PRO A 167 -11.26 -10.40 54.26
N PRO A 168 -11.64 -11.09 55.36
CA PRO A 168 -11.93 -10.42 56.63
C PRO A 168 -10.68 -9.71 57.18
N PRO A 169 -10.86 -8.58 57.89
CA PRO A 169 -9.75 -7.80 58.42
C PRO A 169 -8.97 -8.59 59.50
N PRO A 170 -7.66 -8.35 59.65
CA PRO A 170 -6.85 -9.02 60.65
C PRO A 170 -7.28 -8.63 62.07
N VAL A 171 -7.43 -9.62 62.93
CA VAL A 171 -7.69 -9.43 64.37
C VAL A 171 -6.40 -8.99 65.07
N HIS A 172 -6.40 -7.78 65.63
CA HIS A 172 -5.32 -7.30 66.48
C HIS A 172 -5.54 -7.76 67.93
N TYR A 173 -4.68 -8.64 68.42
CA TYR A 173 -4.61 -8.97 69.85
C TYR A 173 -3.81 -7.89 70.58
N TYR A 174 -4.49 -7.09 71.39
CA TYR A 174 -3.84 -6.24 72.38
C TYR A 174 -3.44 -7.10 73.59
N SER A 175 -2.14 -7.19 73.85
CA SER A 175 -1.66 -7.71 75.13
C SER A 175 -1.88 -6.63 76.20
N PRO A 176 -2.51 -6.93 77.33
CA PRO A 176 -2.65 -5.95 78.40
C PRO A 176 -1.28 -5.63 79.01
N PRO A 177 -1.03 -4.38 79.44
CA PRO A 177 0.21 -4.03 80.10
C PRO A 177 0.28 -4.71 81.47
N TYR A 178 1.43 -5.32 81.74
CA TYR A 178 1.76 -5.86 83.06
C TYR A 178 2.09 -4.69 84.00
N TYR A 179 1.44 -4.66 85.17
CA TYR A 179 1.79 -3.81 86.32
C TYR A 179 2.60 -4.63 87.32
#